data_AF-A0A955FQT6-F1
#
_entry.id   AF-A0A955FQT6-F1
#
_cell.length_a   1.000
_cell.length_b   1.000
_cell.length_c   1.000
_cell.angle_alpha   90.00
_cell.angle_beta   90.00
_cell.angle_gamma   90.00
#
_symmetry.space_group_name_H-M   'P 1'
#
loop_
_entity.id
_entity.type
_entity.pdbx_description
1 polymer ?
#
loop_
_entity_poly.entity_id
_entity_poly.type
_entity_poly.pdbx_seq_one_letter_code
_entity_poly.pdbx_strand_id
1 'polypeptide(L)'
;RQTTTAIIDQIIAKLPDTRVLVLAPVVIDKKGAFEHIPEQYMRAGFARARIDGVVYALDEFPSLDKAKKHRIEIVVDRLVTNKESLGRLTQSVEQALDIADGKLIVHEADNAADHQYSLMYACVDHPEVAIPELEPRTFSFNSPHGACPVCTGLGTRMEVDPELVIPNGRLTIAEGAIRPYNRINTDAWYAKKLQVVADSHGFSLQVPTGELKPKDIEVILYGTGEQTYKVPLGGGRSYQTTYEGVIPNLERRYKETDSDFIRRDIERFMQERPCQACHGKRLKPEVLAVTIADKSIMDVCELAIDDALKHVGTLQLSEKDAHIARQILKEITARLSFLQDVGLNYLSLSRSAATLSGGEAQRIRLATQIGSGLMGVLYVLDEPSIGLHQRDNGRLIATLKNLRDLGNTVLVVEHDEETIRTADYLIDIGPGAGIHGGQVIADGTPDAVAKVKDSITGQYLRHEKSIQAPKQYRSG
;
A
#
# COMPACT_ATOMS: atom_id res chain seq x y z
N ARG A 1 7.92 -14.67 -17.05
CA ARG A 1 8.24 -16.01 -17.54
C ARG A 1 8.74 -15.84 -18.97
N GLN A 2 10.04 -16.00 -19.18
CA GLN A 2 10.53 -16.19 -20.55
C GLN A 2 10.15 -17.61 -20.97
N THR A 3 9.63 -17.78 -22.18
CA THR A 3 9.46 -19.12 -22.75
C THR A 3 10.80 -19.61 -23.28
N THR A 4 10.98 -20.93 -23.39
CA THR A 4 12.15 -21.52 -24.04
C THR A 4 12.35 -20.92 -25.43
N THR A 5 11.27 -20.79 -26.20
CA THR A 5 11.25 -20.13 -27.51
C THR A 5 11.72 -18.67 -27.47
N ALA A 6 11.26 -17.87 -26.50
CA ALA A 6 11.70 -16.47 -26.39
C ALA A 6 13.18 -16.35 -26.03
N ILE A 7 13.72 -17.26 -25.21
CA ILE A 7 15.16 -17.32 -24.89
C ILE A 7 15.95 -17.64 -26.16
N ILE A 8 15.51 -18.62 -26.95
CA ILE A 8 16.16 -19.00 -28.21
C ILE A 8 16.15 -17.84 -29.20
N ASP A 9 15.01 -17.17 -29.37
CA ASP A 9 14.88 -16.01 -30.25
C ASP A 9 15.80 -14.86 -29.82
N GLN A 10 15.93 -14.62 -28.50
CA GLN A 10 16.87 -13.63 -27.96
C GLN A 10 18.33 -13.97 -28.22
N ILE A 11 18.71 -15.24 -28.07
CA ILE A 11 20.08 -15.71 -28.34
C ILE A 11 20.42 -15.47 -29.83
N ILE A 12 19.52 -15.84 -30.74
CA ILE A 12 19.72 -15.67 -32.19
C ILE A 12 19.81 -14.19 -32.57
N ALA A 13 18.93 -13.36 -32.00
CA ALA A 13 18.91 -11.92 -32.31
C ALA A 13 20.17 -11.19 -31.80
N LYS A 14 20.74 -11.64 -30.67
CA LYS A 14 21.85 -10.95 -30.00
C LYS A 14 23.22 -11.45 -30.43
N LEU A 15 23.33 -12.73 -30.81
CA LEU A 15 24.58 -13.39 -31.16
C LEU A 15 24.43 -14.09 -32.52
N PRO A 16 24.44 -13.39 -33.66
CA PRO A 16 24.39 -14.03 -34.97
C PRO A 16 25.77 -14.60 -35.36
N ASP A 17 25.80 -15.82 -35.90
CA ASP A 17 27.00 -16.48 -36.44
C ASP A 17 28.20 -16.53 -35.45
N THR A 18 27.91 -16.57 -34.16
CA THR A 18 28.92 -16.50 -33.09
C THR A 18 29.12 -17.88 -32.46
N ARG A 19 30.35 -18.19 -32.04
CA ARG A 19 30.64 -19.43 -31.32
C ARG A 19 30.21 -19.31 -29.86
N VAL A 20 29.28 -20.15 -29.44
CA VAL A 20 28.74 -20.13 -28.08
C VAL A 20 28.92 -21.47 -27.38
N LEU A 21 29.12 -21.41 -26.05
CA LEU A 21 28.99 -22.55 -25.16
C LEU A 21 27.70 -22.43 -24.37
N VAL A 22 26.87 -23.48 -24.45
CA VAL A 22 25.63 -23.61 -23.69
C VAL A 22 25.98 -24.29 -22.37
N LEU A 23 25.77 -23.57 -21.27
CA LEU A 23 26.18 -23.96 -19.93
C LEU A 23 24.95 -24.06 -19.01
N ALA A 24 24.86 -25.16 -18.26
CA ALA A 24 23.84 -25.38 -17.24
C ALA A 24 24.44 -25.12 -15.84
N PRO A 25 24.08 -24.02 -15.15
CA PRO A 25 24.63 -23.70 -13.84
C PRO A 25 24.00 -24.56 -12.74
N VAL A 26 24.69 -25.64 -12.34
CA VAL A 26 24.21 -26.58 -11.30
C VAL A 26 24.52 -26.05 -9.91
N VAL A 27 25.67 -25.39 -9.73
CA VAL A 27 26.09 -24.80 -8.46
C VAL A 27 26.50 -23.36 -8.68
N ILE A 28 25.88 -22.45 -7.92
CA ILE A 28 26.16 -21.00 -7.96
C ILE A 28 26.58 -20.58 -6.56
N ASP A 29 27.87 -20.24 -6.39
CA ASP A 29 28.45 -19.63 -5.18
C ASP A 29 28.15 -20.35 -3.85
N LYS A 30 28.06 -21.68 -3.88
CA LYS A 30 27.85 -22.53 -2.69
C LYS A 30 29.15 -23.10 -2.17
N LYS A 31 29.24 -23.28 -0.85
CA LYS A 31 30.38 -23.95 -0.20
C LYS A 31 30.19 -25.46 -0.21
N GLY A 32 31.24 -26.20 -0.57
CA GLY A 32 31.22 -27.67 -0.56
C GLY A 32 32.22 -28.29 -1.54
N ALA A 33 32.56 -29.56 -1.32
CA ALA A 33 33.47 -30.30 -2.20
C ALA A 33 32.78 -30.88 -3.45
N PHE A 34 31.45 -30.99 -3.44
CA PHE A 34 30.63 -31.44 -4.58
C PHE A 34 31.09 -32.74 -5.28
N GLU A 35 31.69 -33.68 -4.53
CA GLU A 35 32.29 -34.92 -5.04
C GLU A 35 31.33 -35.85 -5.80
N HIS A 36 30.01 -35.68 -5.64
CA HIS A 36 28.97 -36.48 -6.31
C HIS A 36 28.62 -35.99 -7.73
N ILE A 37 28.93 -34.73 -8.06
CA ILE A 37 28.57 -34.11 -9.34
C ILE A 37 29.24 -34.83 -10.53
N PRO A 38 30.53 -35.19 -10.50
CA PRO A 38 31.19 -35.82 -11.63
C PRO A 38 30.54 -37.14 -12.02
N GLU A 39 30.30 -38.01 -11.03
CA GLU A 39 29.69 -39.32 -11.25
C GLU A 39 28.25 -39.20 -11.79
N GLN A 40 27.48 -38.26 -11.26
CA GLN A 40 26.09 -38.03 -11.66
C GLN A 40 25.99 -37.59 -13.14
N TYR A 41 26.76 -36.57 -13.54
CA TYR A 41 26.66 -36.01 -14.89
C TYR A 41 27.42 -36.84 -15.94
N MET A 42 28.43 -37.60 -15.54
CA MET A 42 29.10 -38.56 -16.42
C MET A 42 28.17 -39.73 -16.78
N ARG A 43 27.37 -40.23 -15.83
CA ARG A 43 26.28 -41.20 -16.12
C ARG A 43 25.20 -40.63 -17.02
N ALA A 44 24.95 -39.32 -16.96
CA ALA A 44 24.01 -38.62 -17.83
C ALA A 44 24.60 -38.31 -19.23
N GLY A 45 25.87 -38.66 -19.49
CA GLY A 45 26.50 -38.55 -20.80
C GLY A 45 27.25 -37.24 -21.05
N PHE A 46 27.46 -36.39 -20.04
CA PHE A 46 28.25 -35.17 -20.17
C PHE A 46 29.74 -35.47 -20.00
N ALA A 47 30.59 -34.72 -20.71
CA ALA A 47 32.04 -34.89 -20.69
C ALA A 47 32.80 -33.74 -20.04
N ARG A 48 32.22 -32.54 -19.94
CA ARG A 48 32.93 -31.32 -19.51
C ARG A 48 32.10 -30.47 -18.56
N ALA A 49 32.79 -29.77 -17.66
CA ALA A 49 32.20 -28.78 -16.76
C ALA A 49 33.14 -27.58 -16.62
N ARG A 50 32.58 -26.37 -16.53
CA ARG A 50 33.29 -25.14 -16.16
C ARG A 50 33.20 -24.96 -14.66
N ILE A 51 34.33 -24.93 -13.97
CA ILE A 51 34.45 -24.79 -12.53
C ILE A 51 35.28 -23.54 -12.25
N ASP A 52 34.70 -22.60 -11.50
CA ASP A 52 35.35 -21.33 -11.14
C ASP A 52 36.00 -20.61 -12.36
N GLY A 53 35.35 -20.70 -13.52
CA GLY A 53 35.80 -20.09 -14.78
C GLY A 53 36.71 -20.96 -15.66
N VAL A 54 37.20 -22.11 -15.18
CA VAL A 54 38.09 -23.00 -15.93
C VAL A 54 37.35 -24.26 -16.38
N VAL A 55 37.50 -24.66 -17.64
CA VAL A 55 36.84 -25.85 -18.19
C VAL A 55 37.67 -27.10 -17.89
N TYR A 56 37.09 -28.03 -17.15
CA TYR A 56 37.64 -29.35 -16.84
C TYR A 56 36.87 -30.45 -17.58
N ALA A 57 37.56 -31.54 -17.85
CA ALA A 57 36.90 -32.79 -18.23
C ALA A 57 36.38 -33.47 -16.95
N LEU A 58 35.20 -34.12 -17.03
CA LEU A 58 34.53 -34.68 -15.85
C LEU A 58 35.25 -35.91 -15.26
N ASP A 59 36.11 -36.56 -16.04
CA ASP A 59 37.04 -37.60 -15.61
C ASP A 59 38.24 -37.05 -14.82
N GLU A 60 38.68 -35.83 -15.11
CA GLU A 60 39.73 -35.10 -14.42
C GLU A 60 39.16 -33.99 -13.50
N PHE A 61 38.14 -34.32 -12.72
CA PHE A 61 37.50 -33.34 -11.84
C PHE A 61 38.42 -32.93 -10.67
N PRO A 62 38.71 -31.64 -10.46
CA PRO A 62 39.58 -31.18 -9.38
C PRO A 62 38.92 -31.36 -8.00
N SER A 63 39.72 -31.68 -6.98
CA SER A 63 39.25 -31.71 -5.60
C SER A 63 38.98 -30.29 -5.09
N LEU A 64 37.72 -29.99 -4.77
CA LEU A 64 37.26 -28.67 -4.35
C LEU A 64 37.31 -28.50 -2.82
N ASP A 65 37.62 -27.29 -2.37
CA ASP A 65 37.78 -26.97 -0.96
C ASP A 65 36.40 -26.75 -0.29
N LYS A 66 36.08 -27.56 0.72
CA LYS A 66 34.81 -27.49 1.46
C LYS A 66 34.53 -26.12 2.09
N ALA A 67 35.56 -25.33 2.40
CA ALA A 67 35.42 -24.03 3.04
C ALA A 67 35.18 -22.86 2.05
N LYS A 68 35.46 -23.06 0.76
CA LYS A 68 35.37 -22.02 -0.28
C LYS A 68 34.07 -22.13 -1.06
N LYS A 69 33.62 -21.00 -1.59
CA LYS A 69 32.48 -20.95 -2.52
C LYS A 69 32.96 -21.36 -3.90
N HIS A 70 32.21 -22.24 -4.54
CA HIS A 70 32.50 -22.73 -5.88
C HIS A 70 31.30 -22.50 -6.80
N ARG A 71 31.60 -22.29 -8.08
CA ARG A 71 30.64 -22.18 -9.18
C ARG A 71 30.91 -23.30 -10.18
N ILE A 72 29.90 -24.15 -10.41
CA ILE A 72 30.01 -25.34 -11.26
C ILE A 72 28.91 -25.29 -12.32
N GLU A 73 29.32 -25.32 -13.57
CA GLU A 73 28.46 -25.17 -14.73
C GLU A 73 28.75 -26.30 -15.71
N ILE A 74 27.77 -27.14 -16.03
CA ILE A 74 27.94 -28.26 -16.95
C ILE A 74 27.91 -27.75 -18.38
N VAL A 75 28.87 -28.19 -19.20
CA VAL A 75 28.90 -27.85 -20.63
C VAL A 75 27.96 -28.80 -21.36
N VAL A 76 26.80 -28.28 -21.79
CA VAL A 76 25.78 -29.06 -22.48
C VAL A 76 26.11 -29.20 -23.95
N ASP A 77 26.45 -28.08 -24.61
CA ASP A 77 26.87 -28.13 -26.02
C ASP A 77 27.78 -26.95 -26.40
N ARG A 78 28.49 -27.11 -27.52
CA ARG A 78 29.28 -26.08 -28.19
C ARG A 78 28.82 -25.98 -29.64
N LEU A 79 28.27 -24.84 -30.02
CA LEU A 79 27.67 -24.63 -31.33
C LEU A 79 27.91 -23.21 -31.83
N VAL A 80 27.68 -23.01 -33.13
CA VAL A 80 27.68 -21.69 -33.76
C VAL A 80 26.22 -21.30 -34.00
N THR A 81 25.83 -20.07 -33.71
CA THR A 81 24.45 -19.57 -33.76
C THR A 81 24.02 -19.18 -35.19
N ASN A 82 23.85 -20.19 -36.05
CA ASN A 82 23.52 -20.06 -37.46
C ASN A 82 22.08 -20.53 -37.70
N LYS A 83 21.47 -20.17 -38.83
CA LYS A 83 20.12 -20.65 -39.18
C LYS A 83 20.03 -22.18 -39.31
N GLU A 84 21.12 -22.86 -39.67
CA GLU A 84 21.17 -24.32 -39.82
C GLU A 84 21.27 -25.06 -38.49
N SER A 85 21.81 -24.42 -37.45
CA SER A 85 22.01 -25.03 -36.11
C SER A 85 20.84 -24.79 -35.16
N LEU A 86 19.75 -24.17 -35.64
CA LEU A 86 18.60 -23.78 -34.83
C LEU A 86 17.94 -24.97 -34.12
N GLY A 87 17.77 -26.10 -34.81
CA GLY A 87 17.23 -27.32 -34.19
C GLY A 87 18.12 -27.87 -33.07
N ARG A 88 19.45 -27.76 -33.23
CA ARG A 88 20.43 -28.19 -32.23
C ARG A 88 20.46 -27.25 -31.03
N LEU A 89 20.46 -25.93 -31.28
CA LEU A 89 20.38 -24.90 -30.24
C LEU A 89 19.14 -25.08 -29.37
N THR A 90 17.97 -25.32 -29.98
CA THR A 90 16.73 -25.58 -29.23
C THR A 90 16.88 -26.76 -28.27
N GLN A 91 17.39 -27.90 -28.77
CA GLN A 91 17.59 -29.09 -27.95
C GLN A 91 18.60 -28.84 -26.81
N SER A 92 19.72 -28.17 -27.10
CA SER A 92 20.74 -27.85 -26.08
C SER A 92 20.20 -26.89 -25.01
N VAL A 93 19.39 -25.90 -25.41
CA VAL A 93 18.77 -24.94 -24.49
C VAL A 93 17.74 -25.63 -23.60
N GLU A 94 16.88 -26.48 -24.16
CA GLU A 94 15.91 -27.25 -23.38
C GLU A 94 16.60 -28.18 -22.38
N GLN A 95 17.63 -28.91 -22.82
CA GLN A 95 18.41 -29.79 -21.96
C GLN A 95 19.12 -29.02 -20.84
N ALA A 96 19.72 -27.86 -21.14
CA ALA A 96 20.39 -27.04 -20.13
C ALA A 96 19.42 -26.50 -19.09
N LEU A 97 18.23 -26.05 -19.53
CA LEU A 97 17.18 -25.56 -18.66
C LEU A 97 16.62 -26.67 -17.76
N ASP A 98 16.44 -27.89 -18.26
CA ASP A 98 15.99 -29.03 -17.44
C ASP A 98 17.02 -29.40 -16.36
N ILE A 99 18.32 -29.34 -16.68
CA ILE A 99 19.40 -29.68 -15.75
C ILE A 99 19.55 -28.65 -14.63
N ALA A 100 19.45 -27.37 -14.98
CA ALA A 100 19.70 -26.26 -14.06
C ALA A 100 18.40 -25.60 -13.55
N ASP A 101 17.31 -26.37 -13.50
CA ASP A 101 16.00 -25.96 -12.94
C ASP A 101 15.53 -24.60 -13.49
N GLY A 102 15.57 -24.47 -14.81
CA GLY A 102 15.14 -23.30 -15.56
C GLY A 102 16.18 -22.17 -15.69
N LYS A 103 17.46 -22.41 -15.38
CA LYS A 103 18.56 -21.44 -15.57
C LYS A 103 19.47 -21.83 -16.73
N LEU A 104 20.00 -20.85 -17.45
CA LEU A 104 20.89 -21.06 -18.59
C LEU A 104 21.98 -19.98 -18.61
N ILE A 105 23.20 -20.37 -18.94
CA ILE A 105 24.29 -19.44 -19.26
C ILE A 105 24.78 -19.74 -20.68
N VAL A 106 24.92 -18.70 -21.49
CA VAL A 106 25.48 -18.76 -22.84
C VAL A 106 26.78 -17.97 -22.82
N HIS A 107 27.89 -18.66 -22.93
CA HIS A 107 29.22 -18.04 -22.99
C HIS A 107 29.63 -17.80 -24.44
N GLU A 108 29.94 -16.56 -24.77
CA GLU A 108 30.44 -16.14 -26.07
C GLU A 108 31.95 -16.39 -26.15
N ALA A 109 32.38 -17.28 -27.05
CA ALA A 109 33.79 -17.69 -27.13
C ALA A 109 34.71 -16.59 -27.69
N ASP A 110 34.19 -15.68 -28.51
CA ASP A 110 34.99 -14.66 -29.18
C ASP A 110 35.20 -13.39 -28.31
N ASN A 111 34.26 -13.06 -27.41
CA ASN A 111 34.33 -11.88 -26.53
C ASN A 111 34.47 -12.22 -25.03
N ALA A 112 34.50 -13.51 -24.68
CA ALA A 112 34.53 -14.01 -23.31
C ALA A 112 33.39 -13.47 -22.41
N ALA A 113 32.25 -13.11 -23.00
CA ALA A 113 31.09 -12.57 -22.31
C ALA A 113 30.11 -13.69 -21.91
N ASP A 114 29.60 -13.63 -20.68
CA ASP A 114 28.55 -14.54 -20.20
C ASP A 114 27.17 -13.87 -20.29
N HIS A 115 26.24 -14.52 -20.99
CA HIS A 115 24.83 -14.12 -21.04
C HIS A 115 23.98 -15.10 -20.25
N GLN A 116 23.31 -14.62 -19.20
CA GLN A 116 22.48 -15.45 -18.34
C GLN A 116 21.00 -15.31 -18.70
N TYR A 117 20.28 -16.42 -18.71
CA TYR A 117 18.85 -16.52 -19.01
C TYR A 117 18.16 -17.38 -17.94
N SER A 118 16.89 -17.09 -17.66
CA SER A 118 16.12 -17.82 -16.65
C SER A 118 14.64 -17.88 -17.06
N LEU A 119 14.02 -19.06 -16.93
CA LEU A 119 12.58 -19.25 -17.11
C LEU A 119 11.80 -18.54 -15.99
N MET A 120 12.38 -18.50 -14.79
CA MET A 120 11.84 -17.80 -13.63
C MET A 120 12.27 -16.33 -13.61
N TYR A 121 11.41 -15.44 -13.10
CA TYR A 121 11.83 -14.08 -12.74
C TYR A 121 12.74 -14.17 -11.51
N ALA A 122 14.03 -14.42 -11.72
CA ALA A 122 15.04 -14.51 -10.68
C ALA A 122 16.12 -13.46 -10.92
N CYS A 123 16.50 -12.76 -9.86
CA CYS A 123 17.64 -11.85 -9.92
C CYS A 123 18.93 -12.67 -10.02
N VAL A 124 19.85 -12.25 -10.89
CA VAL A 124 21.17 -12.89 -11.08
C VAL A 124 21.99 -12.88 -9.79
N ASP A 125 21.91 -11.78 -9.03
CA ASP A 125 22.69 -11.57 -7.81
C ASP A 125 22.03 -12.15 -6.54
N HIS A 126 20.72 -12.44 -6.60
CA HIS A 126 19.94 -12.95 -5.47
C HIS A 126 19.09 -14.16 -5.90
N PRO A 127 19.73 -15.32 -6.15
CA PRO A 127 19.06 -16.52 -6.65
C PRO A 127 18.06 -17.14 -5.65
N GLU A 128 18.12 -16.77 -4.37
CA GLU A 128 17.17 -17.17 -3.32
C GLU A 128 15.86 -16.36 -3.30
N VAL A 129 15.81 -15.19 -3.95
CA VAL A 129 14.61 -14.36 -4.01
C VAL A 129 13.77 -14.76 -5.22
N ALA A 130 12.78 -15.61 -4.99
CA ALA A 130 11.80 -15.97 -6.01
C ALA A 130 10.81 -14.81 -6.20
N ILE A 131 10.87 -14.11 -7.35
CA ILE A 131 9.85 -13.12 -7.69
C ILE A 131 8.60 -13.91 -8.14
N PRO A 132 7.46 -13.77 -7.44
CA PRO A 132 6.24 -14.47 -7.80
C PRO A 132 5.75 -14.05 -9.20
N GLU A 133 4.93 -14.88 -9.84
CA GLU A 133 4.37 -14.52 -11.14
C GLU A 133 3.60 -13.19 -11.06
N LEU A 134 3.87 -12.34 -12.06
CA LEU A 134 3.28 -11.01 -12.18
C LEU A 134 1.84 -11.13 -12.67
N GLU A 135 0.95 -11.39 -11.73
CA GLU A 135 -0.49 -11.45 -11.95
C GLU A 135 -1.18 -10.29 -11.22
N PRO A 136 -2.37 -9.84 -11.66
CA PRO A 136 -3.09 -8.74 -11.00
C PRO A 136 -3.29 -8.94 -9.50
N ARG A 137 -3.51 -10.19 -9.05
CA ARG A 137 -3.68 -10.52 -7.62
C ARG A 137 -2.42 -10.28 -6.78
N THR A 138 -1.24 -10.36 -7.39
CA THR A 138 0.05 -10.11 -6.74
C THR A 138 0.19 -8.62 -6.38
N PHE A 139 -0.53 -7.73 -7.07
CA PHE A 139 -0.56 -6.29 -6.78
C PHE A 139 -1.69 -5.89 -5.82
N SER A 140 -2.46 -6.85 -5.29
CA SER A 140 -3.54 -6.57 -4.34
C SER A 140 -3.07 -6.72 -2.90
N PHE A 141 -3.19 -5.65 -2.12
CA PHE A 141 -2.96 -5.69 -0.66
C PHE A 141 -4.07 -6.43 0.09
N ASN A 142 -5.19 -6.76 -0.56
CA ASN A 142 -6.26 -7.59 0.00
C ASN A 142 -6.01 -9.09 -0.23
N SER A 143 -4.97 -9.44 -0.99
CA SER A 143 -4.58 -10.83 -1.25
C SER A 143 -3.31 -11.18 -0.47
N PRO A 144 -3.21 -12.37 0.16
CA PRO A 144 -1.99 -12.80 0.83
C PRO A 144 -0.78 -12.93 -0.13
N HIS A 145 -1.03 -13.02 -1.44
CA HIS A 145 0.02 -13.04 -2.45
C HIS A 145 0.77 -11.70 -2.53
N GLY A 146 0.06 -10.58 -2.46
CA GLY A 146 0.63 -9.23 -2.57
C GLY A 146 0.79 -8.48 -1.25
N ALA A 147 0.01 -8.83 -0.23
CA ALA A 147 -0.02 -8.14 1.06
C ALA A 147 1.31 -8.25 1.82
N CYS A 148 1.72 -7.13 2.44
CA CYS A 148 2.85 -7.12 3.36
C CYS A 148 2.62 -8.15 4.49
N PRO A 149 3.59 -9.05 4.78
CA PRO A 149 3.40 -10.12 5.77
C PRO A 149 3.31 -9.58 7.22
N VAL A 150 3.84 -8.39 7.49
CA VAL A 150 3.91 -7.82 8.84
C VAL A 150 2.60 -7.12 9.25
N CYS A 151 1.99 -6.36 8.33
CA CYS A 151 0.73 -5.66 8.58
C CYS A 151 -0.46 -6.28 7.84
N THR A 152 -0.26 -7.44 7.20
CA THR A 152 -1.28 -8.16 6.42
C THR A 152 -2.03 -7.26 5.43
N GLY A 153 -1.32 -6.31 4.80
CA GLY A 153 -1.93 -5.40 3.82
C GLY A 153 -2.68 -4.20 4.40
N LEU A 154 -2.63 -3.95 5.72
CA LEU A 154 -3.21 -2.75 6.33
C LEU A 154 -2.40 -1.49 6.04
N GLY A 155 -1.07 -1.60 5.98
CA GLY A 155 -0.15 -0.48 5.80
C GLY A 155 0.15 0.28 7.10
N THR A 156 -0.77 0.25 8.06
CA THR A 156 -0.58 0.78 9.40
C THR A 156 -0.47 -0.35 10.43
N ARG A 157 0.05 -0.01 11.60
CA ARG A 157 0.00 -0.84 12.80
C ARG A 157 -0.46 0.03 13.95
N MET A 158 -1.29 -0.54 14.81
CA MET A 158 -1.59 0.05 16.11
C MET A 158 -0.39 -0.19 17.02
N GLU A 159 0.23 0.89 17.45
CA GLU A 159 1.33 0.89 18.43
C GLU A 159 0.91 1.76 19.61
N VAL A 160 1.31 1.38 20.83
CA VAL A 160 1.01 2.17 22.03
C VAL A 160 1.85 3.44 21.99
N ASP A 161 1.20 4.60 22.12
CA ASP A 161 1.90 5.87 22.10
C ASP A 161 2.33 6.30 23.52
N PRO A 162 3.63 6.50 23.80
CA PRO A 162 4.12 7.00 25.09
C PRO A 162 3.42 8.27 25.57
N GLU A 163 3.10 9.21 24.67
CA GLU A 163 2.47 10.49 25.01
C GLU A 163 1.01 10.30 25.41
N LEU A 164 0.31 9.27 24.90
CA LEU A 164 -1.06 8.97 25.33
C LEU A 164 -1.08 8.27 26.69
N VAL A 165 -0.03 7.51 27.02
CA VAL A 165 0.14 6.81 28.31
C VAL A 165 0.47 7.81 29.42
N ILE A 166 1.37 8.76 29.16
CA ILE A 166 1.77 9.83 30.10
C ILE A 166 1.62 11.20 29.38
N PRO A 167 0.40 11.76 29.27
CA PRO A 167 0.18 12.98 28.49
C PRO A 167 0.60 14.27 29.20
N ASN A 168 0.63 14.25 30.54
CA ASN A 168 0.87 15.44 31.34
C ASN A 168 2.13 15.28 32.18
N GLY A 169 3.19 16.03 31.86
CA GLY A 169 4.40 16.11 32.68
C GLY A 169 4.21 16.74 34.08
N ARG A 170 2.99 17.22 34.38
CA ARG A 170 2.66 17.91 35.64
C ARG A 170 2.19 16.99 36.77
N LEU A 171 1.67 15.82 36.42
CA LEU A 171 1.17 14.87 37.42
C LEU A 171 2.31 13.99 37.90
N THR A 172 2.28 13.65 39.19
CA THR A 172 3.15 12.62 39.75
C THR A 172 2.61 11.23 39.40
N ILE A 173 3.47 10.22 39.45
CA ILE A 173 3.04 8.84 39.19
C ILE A 173 2.05 8.37 40.26
N ALA A 174 2.24 8.80 41.51
CA ALA A 174 1.33 8.50 42.62
C ALA A 174 -0.08 9.11 42.44
N GLU A 175 -0.19 10.26 41.78
CA GLU A 175 -1.48 10.91 41.44
C GLU A 175 -2.13 10.32 40.17
N GLY A 176 -1.52 9.28 39.58
CA GLY A 176 -2.07 8.59 38.41
C GLY A 176 -1.64 9.22 37.07
N ALA A 177 -0.40 9.70 36.96
CA ALA A 177 0.17 10.16 35.69
C ALA A 177 0.14 9.08 34.59
N ILE A 178 0.22 7.80 34.95
CA ILE A 178 0.08 6.66 34.04
C ILE A 178 -1.41 6.36 33.84
N ARG A 179 -2.00 6.92 32.78
CA ARG A 179 -3.45 6.85 32.54
C ARG A 179 -4.03 5.42 32.47
N PRO A 180 -3.36 4.44 31.82
CA PRO A 180 -3.87 3.07 31.73
C PRO A 180 -4.01 2.37 33.09
N TYR A 181 -3.27 2.83 34.12
CA TYR A 181 -3.30 2.26 35.47
C TYR A 181 -4.14 3.07 36.45
N ASN A 182 -4.80 4.15 35.99
CA ASN A 182 -5.61 5.02 36.84
C ASN A 182 -7.08 4.55 36.96
N ARG A 183 -7.44 3.38 36.40
CA ARG A 183 -8.82 2.89 36.41
C ARG A 183 -8.89 1.41 36.75
N ILE A 184 -9.70 1.12 37.79
CA ILE A 184 -10.11 -0.20 38.30
C ILE A 184 -9.02 -0.88 39.13
N ASN A 185 -9.15 -0.88 40.47
CA ASN A 185 -8.77 -1.86 41.53
C ASN A 185 -7.53 -2.78 41.37
N THR A 186 -6.73 -2.55 40.35
CA THR A 186 -5.48 -3.21 39.94
C THR A 186 -4.29 -2.37 40.43
N ASP A 187 -4.61 -1.18 40.93
CA ASP A 187 -3.75 -0.11 41.44
C ASP A 187 -2.78 -0.63 42.50
N ALA A 188 -3.24 -1.51 43.39
CA ALA A 188 -2.41 -1.97 44.50
C ALA A 188 -1.22 -2.84 44.06
N TRP A 189 -1.35 -3.63 42.98
CA TRP A 189 -0.27 -4.51 42.53
C TRP A 189 0.72 -3.78 41.62
N TYR A 190 0.22 -3.08 40.60
CA TYR A 190 1.07 -2.34 39.67
C TYR A 190 1.79 -1.17 40.36
N ALA A 191 1.14 -0.43 41.25
CA ALA A 191 1.80 0.64 42.00
C ALA A 191 2.86 0.10 42.96
N LYS A 192 2.60 -1.01 43.67
CA LYS A 192 3.61 -1.65 44.53
C LYS A 192 4.82 -2.14 43.74
N LYS A 193 4.58 -2.76 42.57
CA LYS A 193 5.65 -3.21 41.69
C LYS A 193 6.48 -2.02 41.19
N LEU A 194 5.83 -0.95 40.76
CA LEU A 194 6.51 0.26 40.29
C LEU A 194 7.31 0.95 41.40
N GLN A 195 6.81 0.96 42.65
CA GLN A 195 7.54 1.50 43.80
C GLN A 195 8.87 0.74 44.02
N VAL A 196 8.85 -0.59 43.97
CA VAL A 196 10.07 -1.41 44.13
C VAL A 196 11.07 -1.16 43.00
N VAL A 197 10.59 -0.95 41.77
CA VAL A 197 11.43 -0.58 40.62
C VAL A 197 12.03 0.81 40.83
N ALA A 198 11.23 1.76 41.29
CA ALA A 198 11.64 3.14 41.59
C ALA A 198 12.74 3.19 42.65
N ASP A 199 12.58 2.44 43.75
CA ASP A 199 13.57 2.33 44.83
C ASP A 199 14.89 1.72 44.34
N SER A 200 14.83 0.73 43.42
CA SER A 200 16.02 0.08 42.87
C SER A 200 16.80 0.94 41.87
N HIS A 201 16.12 1.87 41.17
CA HIS A 201 16.73 2.74 40.14
C HIS A 201 16.94 4.17 40.63
N GLY A 202 16.47 4.51 41.83
CA GLY A 202 16.74 5.79 42.49
C GLY A 202 15.85 6.94 41.99
N PHE A 203 14.66 6.66 41.47
CA PHE A 203 13.67 7.68 41.10
C PHE A 203 12.46 7.66 42.05
N SER A 204 11.75 8.79 42.18
CA SER A 204 10.62 8.93 43.10
C SER A 204 9.29 8.99 42.35
N LEU A 205 8.27 8.30 42.87
CA LEU A 205 6.91 8.34 42.32
C LEU A 205 6.15 9.63 42.67
N GLN A 206 6.70 10.45 43.57
CA GLN A 206 6.10 11.71 44.06
C GLN A 206 6.61 12.95 43.31
N VAL A 207 7.48 12.75 42.32
CA VAL A 207 8.00 13.84 41.49
C VAL A 207 7.14 13.95 40.23
N PRO A 208 6.79 15.17 39.77
CA PRO A 208 6.08 15.36 38.51
C PRO A 208 6.84 14.68 37.37
N THR A 209 6.12 13.99 36.49
CA THR A 209 6.73 13.19 35.42
C THR A 209 7.61 13.99 34.46
N GLY A 210 7.39 15.30 34.30
CA GLY A 210 8.22 16.18 33.49
C GLY A 210 9.56 16.56 34.14
N GLU A 211 9.74 16.33 35.44
CA GLU A 211 10.98 16.58 36.17
C GLU A 211 11.83 15.31 36.34
N LEU A 212 11.29 14.13 35.97
CA LEU A 212 12.03 12.88 35.95
C LEU A 212 13.07 12.87 34.82
N LYS A 213 14.18 12.14 35.04
CA LYS A 213 15.20 12.00 33.98
C LYS A 213 14.63 11.15 32.84
N PRO A 214 15.00 11.42 31.57
CA PRO A 214 14.53 10.62 30.43
C PRO A 214 14.76 9.12 30.58
N LYS A 215 15.89 8.72 31.18
CA LYS A 215 16.22 7.32 31.47
C LYS A 215 15.24 6.67 32.46
N ASP A 216 14.75 7.42 33.44
CA ASP A 216 13.80 6.92 34.45
C ASP A 216 12.42 6.72 33.79
N ILE A 217 12.02 7.62 32.89
CA ILE A 217 10.81 7.50 32.08
C ILE A 217 10.90 6.27 31.16
N GLU A 218 12.04 6.04 30.53
CA GLU A 218 12.28 4.87 29.67
C GLU A 218 12.16 3.56 30.46
N VAL A 219 12.74 3.50 31.67
CA VAL A 219 12.60 2.37 32.59
C VAL A 219 11.14 2.11 32.95
N ILE A 220 10.35 3.17 33.23
CA ILE A 220 8.92 3.03 33.52
C ILE A 220 8.16 2.48 32.31
N LEU A 221 8.40 3.01 31.11
CA LEU A 221 7.64 2.69 29.91
C LEU A 221 8.00 1.34 29.30
N TYR A 222 9.29 1.04 29.17
CA TYR A 222 9.81 -0.14 28.45
C TYR A 222 10.37 -1.24 29.36
N GLY A 223 10.45 -0.98 30.66
CA GLY A 223 10.85 -1.97 31.65
C GLY A 223 12.37 -2.10 31.79
N THR A 224 12.78 -3.17 32.48
CA THR A 224 14.19 -3.40 32.87
C THR A 224 14.73 -4.76 32.42
N GLY A 225 14.08 -5.36 31.41
CA GLY A 225 14.46 -6.64 30.82
C GLY A 225 14.35 -7.79 31.81
N GLU A 226 15.46 -8.49 32.05
CA GLU A 226 15.54 -9.70 32.88
C GLU A 226 15.70 -9.41 34.39
N GLN A 227 15.83 -8.15 34.80
CA GLN A 227 16.03 -7.81 36.20
C GLN A 227 14.81 -8.22 37.05
N THR A 228 15.05 -9.04 38.07
CA THR A 228 14.01 -9.53 38.98
C THR A 228 13.88 -8.65 40.21
N TYR A 229 12.63 -8.32 40.58
CA TYR A 229 12.30 -7.54 41.77
C TYR A 229 11.53 -8.40 42.77
N LYS A 230 11.84 -8.22 44.05
CA LYS A 230 11.11 -8.85 45.17
C LYS A 230 9.99 -7.92 45.64
N VAL A 231 8.76 -8.18 45.19
CA VAL A 231 7.59 -7.35 45.54
C VAL A 231 6.90 -7.93 46.78
N PRO A 232 6.66 -7.15 47.85
CA PRO A 232 5.97 -7.63 49.05
C PRO A 232 4.45 -7.72 48.84
N LEU A 233 3.83 -8.87 49.11
CA LEU A 233 2.36 -9.06 49.03
C LEU A 233 1.61 -8.82 50.35
N GLY A 234 2.35 -8.64 51.46
CA GLY A 234 1.78 -8.59 52.82
C GLY A 234 1.88 -9.94 53.54
N GLY A 235 1.83 -9.92 54.87
CA GLY A 235 1.95 -11.13 55.70
C GLY A 235 3.30 -11.86 55.61
N GLY A 236 4.39 -11.14 55.31
CA GLY A 236 5.75 -11.70 55.19
C GLY A 236 6.04 -12.45 53.88
N ARG A 237 5.09 -12.51 52.95
CA ARG A 237 5.27 -13.16 51.64
C ARG A 237 5.78 -12.15 50.61
N SER A 238 6.76 -12.57 49.81
CA SER A 238 7.29 -11.81 48.67
C SER A 238 7.18 -12.63 47.39
N TYR A 239 7.01 -11.95 46.26
CA TYR A 239 6.96 -12.58 44.94
C TYR A 239 8.05 -11.99 44.07
N GLN A 240 8.81 -12.87 43.41
CA GLN A 240 9.83 -12.46 42.45
C GLN A 240 9.20 -12.31 41.07
N THR A 241 9.29 -11.11 40.51
CA THR A 241 8.74 -10.79 39.19
C THR A 241 9.67 -9.84 38.44
N THR A 242 9.73 -9.96 37.12
CA THR A 242 10.41 -9.00 36.24
C THR A 242 9.48 -7.84 35.92
N TYR A 243 10.02 -6.65 35.62
CA TYR A 243 9.22 -5.50 35.20
C TYR A 243 9.33 -5.31 33.69
N GLU A 244 8.29 -5.73 32.97
CA GLU A 244 8.22 -5.66 31.50
C GLU A 244 7.96 -4.25 30.96
N GLY A 245 7.60 -3.27 31.81
CA GLY A 245 7.23 -1.91 31.37
C GLY A 245 5.73 -1.75 31.11
N VAL A 246 5.27 -0.49 31.07
CA VAL A 246 3.85 -0.16 30.79
C VAL A 246 3.49 -0.46 29.34
N ILE A 247 4.33 -0.07 28.38
CA ILE A 247 4.06 -0.24 26.94
C ILE A 247 4.04 -1.72 26.55
N PRO A 248 5.07 -2.54 26.86
CA PRO A 248 5.03 -3.97 26.52
C PRO A 248 3.88 -4.71 27.22
N ASN A 249 3.51 -4.31 28.44
CA ASN A 249 2.34 -4.87 29.12
C ASN A 249 1.04 -4.62 28.34
N LEU A 250 0.82 -3.38 27.89
CA LEU A 250 -0.37 -3.00 27.13
C LEU A 250 -0.40 -3.68 25.76
N GLU A 251 0.72 -3.73 25.04
CA GLU A 251 0.81 -4.41 23.75
C GLU A 251 0.56 -5.92 23.86
N ARG A 252 1.11 -6.56 24.89
CA ARG A 252 0.88 -7.99 25.15
C ARG A 252 -0.58 -8.24 25.50
N ARG A 253 -1.16 -7.45 26.42
CA ARG A 253 -2.59 -7.55 26.76
C ARG A 253 -3.50 -7.31 25.56
N TYR A 254 -3.18 -6.37 24.68
CA TYR A 254 -3.94 -6.13 23.46
C TYR A 254 -3.97 -7.36 22.54
N LYS A 255 -2.83 -8.05 22.40
CA LYS A 255 -2.69 -9.27 21.57
C LYS A 255 -3.32 -10.51 22.21
N GLU A 256 -3.16 -10.68 23.52
CA GLU A 256 -3.60 -11.90 24.25
C GLU A 256 -5.06 -11.84 24.71
N THR A 257 -5.68 -10.66 24.75
CA THR A 257 -7.05 -10.53 25.27
C THR A 257 -8.10 -10.83 24.20
N ASP A 258 -9.03 -11.71 24.53
CA ASP A 258 -10.21 -12.04 23.70
C ASP A 258 -11.41 -11.10 23.93
N SER A 259 -11.36 -10.25 24.96
CA SER A 259 -12.44 -9.30 25.29
C SER A 259 -12.33 -8.01 24.49
N ASP A 260 -13.36 -7.72 23.67
CA ASP A 260 -13.48 -6.48 22.90
C ASP A 260 -13.49 -5.23 23.79
N PHE A 261 -14.03 -5.32 25.01
CA PHE A 261 -14.05 -4.18 25.94
C PHE A 261 -12.62 -3.77 26.34
N ILE A 262 -11.79 -4.74 26.70
CA ILE A 262 -10.40 -4.50 27.09
C ILE A 262 -9.60 -4.02 25.87
N ARG A 263 -9.84 -4.61 24.69
CA ARG A 263 -9.20 -4.21 23.43
C ARG A 263 -9.45 -2.73 23.12
N ARG A 264 -10.72 -2.31 23.14
CA ARG A 264 -11.12 -0.91 22.90
C ARG A 264 -10.59 0.06 23.96
N ASP A 265 -10.43 -0.39 25.21
CA ASP A 265 -9.87 0.46 26.26
C ASP A 265 -8.37 0.71 26.05
N ILE A 266 -7.62 -0.32 25.62
CA ILE A 266 -6.20 -0.20 25.28
C ILE A 266 -6.02 0.64 24.01
N GLU A 267 -6.89 0.50 23.01
CA GLU A 267 -6.85 1.26 21.74
C GLU A 267 -6.85 2.78 21.94
N ARG A 268 -7.42 3.28 23.05
CA ARG A 268 -7.40 4.72 23.40
C ARG A 268 -6.00 5.27 23.65
N PHE A 269 -5.05 4.40 23.94
CA PHE A 269 -3.64 4.73 24.19
C PHE A 269 -2.75 4.33 23.02
N MET A 270 -3.34 3.88 21.91
CA MET A 270 -2.63 3.48 20.71
C MET A 270 -2.83 4.49 19.60
N GLN A 271 -1.83 4.60 18.74
CA GLN A 271 -1.90 5.37 17.52
C GLN A 271 -1.59 4.48 16.32
N GLU A 272 -2.28 4.76 15.21
CA GLU A 272 -1.91 4.18 13.93
C GLU A 272 -0.58 4.78 13.46
N ARG A 273 0.43 3.93 13.30
CA ARG A 273 1.72 4.29 12.72
C ARG A 273 1.97 3.54 11.41
N PRO A 274 2.69 4.12 10.44
CA PRO A 274 3.08 3.41 9.23
C PRO A 274 3.85 2.14 9.58
N CYS A 275 3.51 1.04 8.93
CA CYS A 275 4.18 -0.24 9.14
C CYS A 275 5.67 -0.12 8.78
N GLN A 276 6.55 -0.53 9.70
CA GLN A 276 8.01 -0.45 9.50
C GLN A 276 8.54 -1.30 8.32
N ALA A 277 7.82 -2.35 7.92
CA ALA A 277 8.27 -3.26 6.86
C ALA A 277 7.87 -2.83 5.44
N CYS A 278 6.71 -2.19 5.28
CA CYS A 278 6.25 -1.69 3.97
C CYS A 278 6.18 -0.16 3.90
N HIS A 279 6.54 0.54 4.97
CA HIS A 279 6.50 2.00 5.11
C HIS A 279 5.14 2.62 4.70
N GLY A 280 4.03 1.93 5.01
CA GLY A 280 2.69 2.37 4.62
C GLY A 280 2.21 1.88 3.25
N LYS A 281 3.07 1.27 2.43
CA LYS A 281 2.74 0.85 1.06
C LYS A 281 1.92 -0.43 0.96
N ARG A 282 1.65 -1.12 2.07
CA ARG A 282 0.73 -2.29 2.18
C ARG A 282 1.15 -3.55 1.42
N LEU A 283 2.08 -3.47 0.47
CA LEU A 283 2.52 -4.58 -0.38
C LEU A 283 3.85 -5.17 0.07
N LYS A 284 4.19 -6.35 -0.47
CA LYS A 284 5.50 -6.97 -0.26
C LYS A 284 6.60 -6.24 -1.03
N PRO A 285 7.87 -6.29 -0.55
CA PRO A 285 9.00 -5.65 -1.23
C PRO A 285 9.19 -6.10 -2.67
N GLU A 286 8.97 -7.38 -2.99
CA GLU A 286 9.17 -7.93 -4.33
C GLU A 286 8.14 -7.37 -5.33
N VAL A 287 6.95 -7.04 -4.85
CA VAL A 287 5.88 -6.42 -5.65
C VAL A 287 6.15 -4.94 -5.87
N LEU A 288 6.66 -4.25 -4.85
CA LEU A 288 7.05 -2.84 -4.95
C LEU A 288 8.28 -2.64 -5.86
N ALA A 289 9.10 -3.68 -6.06
CA ALA A 289 10.21 -3.65 -7.01
C ALA A 289 9.75 -3.64 -8.47
N VAL A 290 8.48 -3.96 -8.77
CA VAL A 290 7.93 -3.88 -10.12
C VAL A 290 7.52 -2.44 -10.41
N THR A 291 8.19 -1.83 -11.37
CA THR A 291 7.98 -0.42 -11.74
C THR A 291 7.53 -0.26 -13.18
N ILE A 292 6.79 0.82 -13.44
CA ILE A 292 6.48 1.32 -14.77
C ILE A 292 6.99 2.76 -14.80
N ALA A 293 7.92 3.08 -15.72
CA ALA A 293 8.59 4.38 -15.79
C ALA A 293 9.13 4.84 -14.41
N ASP A 294 9.91 3.97 -13.76
CA ASP A 294 10.58 4.19 -12.47
C ASP A 294 9.66 4.41 -11.25
N LYS A 295 8.36 4.13 -11.38
CA LYS A 295 7.40 4.19 -10.26
C LYS A 295 6.74 2.84 -10.02
N SER A 296 6.68 2.43 -8.75
CA SER A 296 5.87 1.27 -8.34
C SER A 296 4.38 1.61 -8.33
N ILE A 297 3.53 0.58 -8.25
CA ILE A 297 2.08 0.78 -8.15
C ILE A 297 1.67 1.72 -7.01
N MET A 298 2.34 1.61 -5.85
CA MET A 298 2.02 2.44 -4.69
C MET A 298 2.54 3.86 -4.83
N ASP A 299 3.67 4.05 -5.53
CA ASP A 299 4.16 5.40 -5.81
C ASP A 299 3.19 6.17 -6.71
N VAL A 300 2.54 5.49 -7.65
CA VAL A 300 1.47 6.09 -8.47
C VAL A 300 0.21 6.33 -7.65
N CYS A 301 -0.17 5.40 -6.76
CA CYS A 301 -1.34 5.56 -5.90
C CYS A 301 -1.19 6.69 -4.85
N GLU A 302 0.03 7.01 -4.44
CA GLU A 302 0.32 8.10 -3.50
C GLU A 302 0.32 9.49 -4.15
N LEU A 303 0.41 9.57 -5.48
CA LEU A 303 0.25 10.83 -6.19
C LEU A 303 -1.16 11.39 -6.00
N ALA A 304 -1.27 12.71 -5.97
CA ALA A 304 -2.54 13.39 -6.15
C ALA A 304 -3.13 13.03 -7.53
N ILE A 305 -4.45 13.01 -7.66
CA ILE A 305 -5.14 12.63 -8.90
C ILE A 305 -4.66 13.46 -10.10
N ASP A 306 -4.38 14.76 -9.93
CA ASP A 306 -3.81 15.60 -11.00
C ASP A 306 -2.45 15.08 -11.49
N ASP A 307 -1.60 14.67 -10.57
CA ASP A 307 -0.24 14.22 -10.88
C ASP A 307 -0.24 12.78 -11.40
N ALA A 308 -1.13 11.94 -10.90
CA ALA A 308 -1.38 10.61 -11.46
C ALA A 308 -1.87 10.71 -12.91
N LEU A 309 -2.79 11.63 -13.21
CA LEU A 309 -3.32 11.85 -14.56
C LEU A 309 -2.22 12.34 -15.53
N LYS A 310 -1.40 13.30 -15.09
CA LYS A 310 -0.21 13.74 -15.86
C LYS A 310 0.78 12.61 -16.09
N HIS A 311 1.05 11.79 -15.07
CA HIS A 311 1.97 10.67 -15.17
C HIS A 311 1.48 9.65 -16.21
N VAL A 312 0.20 9.27 -16.17
CA VAL A 312 -0.43 8.38 -17.16
C VAL A 312 -0.41 8.98 -18.57
N GLY A 313 -0.63 10.29 -18.71
CA GLY A 313 -0.60 10.97 -20.00
C GLY A 313 0.80 11.13 -20.63
N THR A 314 1.86 11.08 -19.83
CA THR A 314 3.26 11.27 -20.27
C THR A 314 4.07 9.98 -20.34
N LEU A 315 3.42 8.84 -20.10
CA LEU A 315 4.04 7.52 -20.08
C LEU A 315 4.54 7.13 -21.49
N GLN A 316 5.86 6.94 -21.59
CA GLN A 316 6.50 6.42 -22.79
C GLN A 316 6.60 4.91 -22.69
N LEU A 317 5.89 4.21 -23.58
CA LEU A 317 5.84 2.75 -23.64
C LEU A 317 6.39 2.28 -24.98
N SER A 318 6.94 1.06 -25.02
CA SER A 318 7.29 0.41 -26.28
C SER A 318 6.02 0.19 -27.13
N GLU A 319 6.16 0.02 -28.46
CA GLU A 319 4.99 -0.21 -29.32
C GLU A 319 4.15 -1.42 -28.87
N LYS A 320 4.83 -2.48 -28.41
CA LYS A 320 4.19 -3.69 -27.89
C LYS A 320 3.42 -3.40 -26.60
N ASP A 321 4.04 -2.73 -25.64
CA ASP A 321 3.41 -2.44 -24.35
C ASP A 321 2.26 -1.45 -24.51
N ALA A 322 2.44 -0.43 -25.37
CA ALA A 322 1.40 0.52 -25.71
C ALA A 322 0.20 -0.16 -26.37
N HIS A 323 0.41 -1.16 -27.23
CA HIS A 323 -0.67 -1.93 -27.84
C HIS A 323 -1.47 -2.71 -26.80
N ILE A 324 -0.79 -3.39 -25.86
CA ILE A 324 -1.43 -4.19 -24.81
C ILE A 324 -2.15 -3.29 -23.80
N ALA A 325 -1.50 -2.21 -23.36
CA ALA A 325 -1.98 -1.34 -22.29
C ALA A 325 -3.03 -0.31 -22.75
N ARG A 326 -3.23 -0.11 -24.06
CA ARG A 326 -4.08 0.96 -24.62
C ARG A 326 -5.45 1.07 -23.94
N GLN A 327 -6.17 -0.05 -23.84
CA GLN A 327 -7.52 -0.05 -23.28
C GLN A 327 -7.51 0.21 -21.76
N ILE A 328 -6.48 -0.29 -21.07
CA ILE A 328 -6.30 -0.13 -19.63
C ILE A 328 -5.98 1.33 -19.30
N LEU A 329 -5.04 1.94 -20.03
CA LEU A 329 -4.67 3.35 -19.85
C LEU A 329 -5.86 4.27 -20.16
N LYS A 330 -6.63 3.98 -21.21
CA LYS A 330 -7.85 4.73 -21.52
C LYS A 330 -8.84 4.74 -20.35
N GLU A 331 -9.06 3.57 -19.73
CA GLU A 331 -9.98 3.43 -18.59
C GLU A 331 -9.44 4.15 -17.34
N ILE A 332 -8.14 4.04 -17.07
CA ILE A 332 -7.49 4.75 -15.94
C ILE A 332 -7.62 6.25 -16.13
N THR A 333 -7.25 6.78 -17.30
CA THR A 333 -7.35 8.21 -17.61
C THR A 333 -8.78 8.71 -17.49
N ALA A 334 -9.77 7.97 -17.98
CA ALA A 334 -11.18 8.35 -17.85
C ALA A 334 -11.61 8.46 -16.38
N ARG A 335 -11.31 7.46 -15.56
CA ARG A 335 -11.65 7.46 -14.13
C ARG A 335 -10.97 8.59 -13.34
N LEU A 336 -9.69 8.83 -13.60
CA LEU A 336 -8.97 9.94 -12.98
C LEU A 336 -9.55 11.30 -13.41
N SER A 337 -9.95 11.43 -14.68
CA SER A 337 -10.59 12.65 -15.19
C SER A 337 -11.94 12.89 -14.51
N PHE A 338 -12.77 11.85 -14.32
CA PHE A 338 -14.04 12.01 -13.60
C PHE A 338 -13.84 12.46 -12.15
N LEU A 339 -12.83 11.94 -11.45
CA LEU A 339 -12.49 12.41 -10.10
C LEU A 339 -12.02 13.88 -10.12
N GLN A 340 -11.28 14.28 -11.15
CA GLN A 340 -10.87 15.67 -11.35
C GLN A 340 -12.07 16.59 -11.59
N ASP A 341 -13.05 16.15 -12.39
CA ASP A 341 -14.24 16.91 -12.77
C ASP A 341 -15.18 17.18 -11.60
N VAL A 342 -15.27 16.24 -10.65
CA VAL A 342 -15.98 16.44 -9.38
C VAL A 342 -15.13 17.15 -8.31
N GLY A 343 -13.98 17.71 -8.67
CA GLY A 343 -13.17 18.55 -7.76
C GLY A 343 -12.42 17.77 -6.68
N LEU A 344 -12.09 16.50 -6.90
CA LEU A 344 -11.33 15.65 -5.96
C LEU A 344 -9.85 15.55 -6.33
N ASN A 345 -9.33 16.48 -7.14
CA ASN A 345 -8.01 16.43 -7.73
C ASN A 345 -6.84 16.42 -6.71
N TYR A 346 -7.07 16.92 -5.50
CA TYR A 346 -6.08 16.97 -4.41
C TYR A 346 -5.94 15.64 -3.64
N LEU A 347 -6.85 14.68 -3.85
CA LEU A 347 -6.80 13.38 -3.17
C LEU A 347 -5.78 12.46 -3.83
N SER A 348 -5.16 11.60 -3.02
CA SER A 348 -4.41 10.43 -3.51
C SER A 348 -5.32 9.21 -3.60
N LEU A 349 -4.96 8.26 -4.48
CA LEU A 349 -5.65 6.96 -4.57
C LEU A 349 -5.40 6.07 -3.34
N SER A 350 -4.32 6.34 -2.60
CA SER A 350 -3.96 5.62 -1.36
C SER A 350 -4.72 6.09 -0.12
N ARG A 351 -5.47 7.21 -0.19
CA ARG A 351 -6.19 7.76 0.97
C ARG A 351 -7.24 6.78 1.49
N SER A 352 -7.24 6.58 2.82
CA SER A 352 -8.22 5.71 3.48
C SER A 352 -9.65 6.25 3.32
N ALA A 353 -10.57 5.38 2.88
CA ALA A 353 -11.98 5.71 2.70
C ALA A 353 -12.65 6.23 3.99
N ALA A 354 -12.19 5.78 5.15
CA ALA A 354 -12.73 6.20 6.44
C ALA A 354 -12.38 7.65 6.82
N THR A 355 -11.40 8.26 6.16
CA THR A 355 -10.97 9.65 6.41
C THR A 355 -11.65 10.65 5.47
N LEU A 356 -12.49 10.19 4.55
CA LEU A 356 -13.19 11.05 3.61
C LEU A 356 -14.37 11.74 4.30
N SER A 357 -14.57 13.02 3.98
CA SER A 357 -15.79 13.73 4.36
C SER A 357 -17.01 13.18 3.61
N GLY A 358 -18.22 13.45 4.12
CA GLY A 358 -19.45 13.03 3.47
C GLY A 358 -19.54 13.51 2.01
N GLY A 359 -19.21 14.78 1.76
CA GLY A 359 -19.19 15.35 0.41
C GLY A 359 -18.11 14.73 -0.48
N GLU A 360 -16.91 14.43 0.04
CA GLU A 360 -15.87 13.71 -0.71
C GLU A 360 -16.36 12.31 -1.13
N ALA A 361 -16.91 11.53 -0.19
CA ALA A 361 -17.42 10.19 -0.47
C ALA A 361 -18.57 10.19 -1.48
N GLN A 362 -19.48 11.16 -1.36
CA GLN A 362 -20.58 11.35 -2.31
C GLN A 362 -20.07 11.69 -3.71
N ARG A 363 -19.08 12.57 -3.84
CA ARG A 363 -18.50 12.94 -5.13
C ARG A 363 -17.72 11.79 -5.78
N ILE A 364 -17.02 10.95 -5.00
CA ILE A 364 -16.42 9.71 -5.51
C ILE A 364 -17.49 8.78 -6.08
N ARG A 365 -18.63 8.65 -5.37
CA ARG A 365 -19.76 7.85 -5.84
C ARG A 365 -20.32 8.42 -7.15
N LEU A 366 -20.48 9.74 -7.25
CA LEU A 366 -20.92 10.41 -8.48
C LEU A 366 -19.97 10.15 -9.65
N ALA A 367 -18.66 10.35 -9.46
CA ALA A 367 -17.64 10.04 -10.47
C ALA A 367 -17.70 8.58 -10.94
N THR A 368 -17.93 7.64 -10.01
CA THR A 368 -18.10 6.22 -10.32
C THR A 368 -19.36 5.96 -11.17
N GLN A 369 -20.46 6.64 -10.88
CA GLN A 369 -21.70 6.51 -11.65
C GLN A 369 -21.55 7.08 -13.07
N ILE A 370 -20.89 8.22 -13.23
CA ILE A 370 -20.60 8.78 -14.56
C ILE A 370 -19.74 7.82 -15.37
N GLY A 371 -18.71 7.23 -14.74
CA GLY A 371 -17.85 6.24 -15.39
C GLY A 371 -18.54 4.92 -15.74
N SER A 372 -19.71 4.62 -15.16
CA SER A 372 -20.46 3.40 -15.49
C SER A 372 -21.12 3.46 -16.87
N GLY A 373 -21.32 4.67 -17.43
CA GLY A 373 -21.92 4.86 -18.76
C GLY A 373 -23.36 4.34 -18.87
N LEU A 374 -24.07 4.22 -17.75
CA LEU A 374 -25.46 3.77 -17.74
C LEU A 374 -26.39 4.82 -18.37
N MET A 375 -27.45 4.35 -19.02
CA MET A 375 -28.48 5.16 -19.67
C MET A 375 -29.87 4.75 -19.15
N GLY A 376 -30.83 5.67 -19.15
CA GLY A 376 -32.19 5.42 -18.67
C GLY A 376 -32.30 5.28 -17.14
N VAL A 377 -31.34 5.82 -16.40
CA VAL A 377 -31.32 5.80 -14.94
C VAL A 377 -31.87 7.12 -14.39
N LEU A 378 -32.64 7.04 -13.29
CA LEU A 378 -32.99 8.20 -12.48
C LEU A 378 -31.99 8.32 -11.33
N TYR A 379 -31.10 9.31 -11.42
CA TYR A 379 -30.18 9.66 -10.35
C TYR A 379 -30.85 10.64 -9.40
N VAL A 380 -30.94 10.27 -8.12
CA VAL A 380 -31.43 11.15 -7.04
C VAL A 380 -30.24 11.53 -6.17
N LEU A 381 -29.89 12.82 -6.16
CA LEU A 381 -28.76 13.38 -5.42
C LEU A 381 -29.26 14.30 -4.31
N ASP A 382 -28.61 14.21 -3.16
CA ASP A 382 -28.90 14.99 -1.96
C ASP A 382 -27.75 15.98 -1.72
N GLU A 383 -27.97 17.26 -2.05
CA GLU A 383 -27.04 18.38 -1.87
C GLU A 383 -25.58 18.10 -2.29
N PRO A 384 -25.31 17.79 -3.58
CA PRO A 384 -23.97 17.46 -4.06
C PRO A 384 -22.96 18.62 -3.97
N SER A 385 -23.41 19.87 -3.75
CA SER A 385 -22.53 21.03 -3.52
C SER A 385 -21.91 21.07 -2.11
N ILE A 386 -22.35 20.20 -1.17
CA ILE A 386 -21.83 20.19 0.20
C ILE A 386 -20.30 20.04 0.24
N GLY A 387 -19.66 20.95 0.98
CA GLY A 387 -18.22 20.94 1.19
C GLY A 387 -17.42 21.19 -0.09
N LEU A 388 -18.07 21.76 -1.12
CA LEU A 388 -17.42 22.22 -2.34
C LEU A 388 -17.19 23.73 -2.27
N HIS A 389 -16.06 24.19 -2.78
CA HIS A 389 -15.79 25.61 -2.90
C HIS A 389 -16.58 26.18 -4.09
N GLN A 390 -17.08 27.42 -4.00
CA GLN A 390 -17.93 28.03 -5.05
C GLN A 390 -17.29 27.98 -6.44
N ARG A 391 -15.96 28.13 -6.52
CA ARG A 391 -15.19 28.04 -7.76
C ARG A 391 -15.38 26.70 -8.50
N ASP A 392 -15.55 25.61 -7.77
CA ASP A 392 -15.62 24.26 -8.34
C ASP A 392 -17.07 23.83 -8.63
N ASN A 393 -18.05 24.63 -8.21
CA ASN A 393 -19.48 24.39 -8.40
C ASN A 393 -19.88 24.32 -9.89
N GLY A 394 -19.34 25.22 -10.72
CA GLY A 394 -19.56 25.19 -12.16
C GLY A 394 -19.10 23.87 -12.82
N ARG A 395 -18.04 23.23 -12.30
CA ARG A 395 -17.58 21.92 -12.79
C ARG A 395 -18.55 20.81 -12.40
N LEU A 396 -19.05 20.83 -11.17
CA LEU A 396 -20.07 19.90 -10.70
C LEU A 396 -21.33 20.01 -11.58
N ILE A 397 -21.83 21.23 -11.81
CA ILE A 397 -23.01 21.47 -12.65
C ILE A 397 -22.79 20.95 -14.08
N ALA A 398 -21.63 21.22 -14.69
CA ALA A 398 -21.30 20.70 -16.01
C ALA A 398 -21.31 19.16 -16.04
N THR A 399 -20.82 18.53 -14.97
CA THR A 399 -20.80 17.08 -14.81
C THR A 399 -22.21 16.50 -14.68
N LEU A 400 -23.09 17.15 -13.92
CA LEU A 400 -24.50 16.75 -13.79
C LEU A 400 -25.26 16.88 -15.12
N LYS A 401 -24.97 17.94 -15.89
CA LYS A 401 -25.52 18.11 -17.25
C LYS A 401 -25.06 16.99 -18.17
N ASN A 402 -23.77 16.64 -18.15
CA ASN A 402 -23.26 15.51 -18.93
C ASN A 402 -23.96 14.20 -18.54
N LEU A 403 -24.16 13.95 -17.24
CA LEU A 403 -24.87 12.77 -16.77
C LEU A 403 -26.31 12.69 -17.30
N ARG A 404 -27.02 13.83 -17.33
CA ARG A 404 -28.35 13.97 -17.96
C ARG A 404 -28.27 13.73 -19.48
N ASP A 405 -27.34 14.38 -20.16
CA ASP A 405 -27.20 14.37 -21.61
C ASP A 405 -26.79 13.00 -22.17
N LEU A 406 -26.23 12.12 -21.34
CA LEU A 406 -26.04 10.69 -21.63
C LEU A 406 -27.37 9.92 -21.78
N GLY A 407 -28.52 10.54 -21.50
CA GLY A 407 -29.85 9.90 -21.57
C GLY A 407 -30.38 9.45 -20.22
N ASN A 408 -29.97 10.14 -19.14
CA ASN A 408 -30.46 9.90 -17.78
C ASN A 408 -31.30 11.08 -17.28
N THR A 409 -32.05 10.85 -16.21
CA THR A 409 -32.73 11.92 -15.47
C THR A 409 -32.00 12.16 -14.17
N VAL A 410 -31.73 13.43 -13.84
CA VAL A 410 -31.02 13.83 -12.62
C VAL A 410 -31.97 14.68 -11.78
N LEU A 411 -32.33 14.18 -10.61
CA LEU A 411 -33.12 14.89 -9.60
C LEU A 411 -32.20 15.27 -8.45
N VAL A 412 -32.06 16.57 -8.21
CA VAL A 412 -31.13 17.11 -7.22
C VAL A 412 -31.92 17.87 -6.17
N VAL A 413 -31.72 17.54 -4.90
CA VAL A 413 -32.14 18.36 -3.76
C VAL A 413 -31.01 19.35 -3.50
N GLU A 414 -31.27 20.66 -3.62
CA GLU A 414 -30.25 21.70 -3.51
C GLU A 414 -30.81 23.01 -2.97
N HIS A 415 -29.89 23.83 -2.46
CA HIS A 415 -30.14 25.19 -2.01
C HIS A 415 -29.15 26.21 -2.60
N ASP A 416 -28.15 25.75 -3.37
CA ASP A 416 -27.21 26.62 -4.10
C ASP A 416 -27.88 27.38 -5.26
N GLU A 417 -27.66 28.70 -5.31
CA GLU A 417 -28.28 29.59 -6.30
C GLU A 417 -27.88 29.26 -7.74
N GLU A 418 -26.60 28.96 -7.98
CA GLU A 418 -26.08 28.69 -9.32
C GLU A 418 -26.68 27.40 -9.90
N THR A 419 -26.77 26.35 -9.07
CA THR A 419 -27.39 25.08 -9.42
C THR A 419 -28.88 25.27 -9.72
N ILE A 420 -29.61 25.96 -8.82
CA ILE A 420 -31.05 26.22 -8.98
C ILE A 420 -31.33 26.99 -10.28
N ARG A 421 -30.55 28.04 -10.57
CA ARG A 421 -30.72 28.85 -11.78
C ARG A 421 -30.42 28.07 -13.06
N THR A 422 -29.56 27.07 -12.97
CA THR A 422 -29.09 26.30 -14.12
C THR A 422 -29.98 25.07 -14.40
N ALA A 423 -30.89 24.73 -13.50
CA ALA A 423 -31.79 23.59 -13.63
C ALA A 423 -32.76 23.75 -14.81
N ASP A 424 -33.05 22.66 -15.52
CA ASP A 424 -34.06 22.65 -16.58
C ASP A 424 -35.48 22.77 -16.00
N TYR A 425 -35.68 22.24 -14.79
CA TYR A 425 -36.94 22.26 -14.04
C TYR A 425 -36.63 22.41 -12.55
N LEU A 426 -37.48 23.15 -11.84
CA LEU A 426 -37.36 23.43 -10.42
C LEU A 426 -38.69 23.12 -9.74
N ILE A 427 -38.63 22.43 -8.60
CA ILE A 427 -39.79 22.14 -7.74
C ILE A 427 -39.48 22.73 -6.36
N ASP A 428 -40.28 23.68 -5.92
CA ASP A 428 -40.17 24.32 -4.61
C ASP A 428 -41.14 23.66 -3.62
N ILE A 429 -40.61 23.11 -2.52
CA ILE A 429 -41.37 22.33 -1.54
C ILE A 429 -41.52 23.09 -0.22
N GLY A 430 -42.78 23.32 0.16
CA GLY A 430 -43.24 23.82 1.45
C GLY A 430 -42.99 25.32 1.65
N PRO A 431 -43.89 26.06 2.31
CA PRO A 431 -43.53 27.37 2.83
C PRO A 431 -42.79 27.25 4.17
N GLY A 432 -42.72 26.07 4.78
CA GLY A 432 -42.07 25.82 6.07
C GLY A 432 -41.66 24.35 6.28
N ALA A 433 -41.17 24.03 7.47
CA ALA A 433 -40.70 22.69 7.83
C ALA A 433 -41.75 21.85 8.59
N GLY A 434 -41.58 20.52 8.58
CA GLY A 434 -42.43 19.60 9.33
C GLY A 434 -43.89 19.64 8.90
N ILE A 435 -44.82 19.78 9.87
CA ILE A 435 -46.26 19.86 9.62
C ILE A 435 -46.69 21.08 8.78
N HIS A 436 -45.82 22.09 8.66
CA HIS A 436 -46.05 23.31 7.89
C HIS A 436 -45.48 23.23 6.46
N GLY A 437 -44.87 22.10 6.09
CA GLY A 437 -44.26 21.86 4.78
C GLY A 437 -44.97 20.78 3.97
N GLY A 438 -44.22 20.14 3.07
CA GLY A 438 -44.68 18.96 2.33
C GLY A 438 -45.69 19.23 1.20
N GLN A 439 -45.82 20.49 0.77
CA GLN A 439 -46.67 20.89 -0.36
C GLN A 439 -45.79 21.44 -1.48
N VAL A 440 -46.16 21.20 -2.74
CA VAL A 440 -45.49 21.86 -3.88
C VAL A 440 -46.03 23.29 -3.97
N ILE A 441 -45.16 24.28 -3.76
CA ILE A 441 -45.51 25.71 -3.76
C ILE A 441 -45.42 26.30 -5.16
N ALA A 442 -44.40 25.88 -5.90
CA ALA A 442 -44.16 26.30 -7.26
C ALA A 442 -43.40 25.20 -8.00
N ASP A 443 -43.69 25.03 -9.28
CA ASP A 443 -42.97 24.13 -10.16
C ASP A 443 -42.91 24.71 -11.58
N GLY A 444 -41.83 24.43 -12.30
CA GLY A 444 -41.60 24.94 -13.65
C GLY A 444 -40.13 25.26 -13.90
N THR A 445 -39.84 26.11 -14.88
CA THR A 445 -38.47 26.64 -15.07
C THR A 445 -38.07 27.54 -13.88
N PRO A 446 -36.78 27.68 -13.55
CA PRO A 446 -36.32 28.58 -12.49
C PRO A 446 -36.89 30.00 -12.59
N ASP A 447 -37.00 30.56 -13.80
CA ASP A 447 -37.58 31.88 -14.05
C ASP A 447 -39.09 31.96 -13.78
N ALA A 448 -39.81 30.85 -13.90
CA ALA A 448 -41.25 30.77 -13.61
C ALA A 448 -41.48 30.67 -12.10
N VAL A 449 -40.73 29.81 -11.41
CA VAL A 449 -40.74 29.71 -9.94
C VAL A 449 -40.33 31.04 -9.31
N ALA A 450 -39.33 31.72 -9.89
CA ALA A 450 -38.94 33.05 -9.49
C ALA A 450 -40.02 34.12 -9.70
N LYS A 451 -41.18 33.87 -10.31
CA LYS A 451 -42.31 34.83 -10.37
C LYS A 451 -43.40 34.53 -9.34
N VAL A 452 -43.37 33.36 -8.71
CA VAL A 452 -44.35 32.97 -7.70
C VAL A 452 -44.08 33.76 -6.42
N LYS A 453 -45.11 34.44 -5.91
CA LYS A 453 -44.99 35.30 -4.72
C LYS A 453 -44.85 34.47 -3.44
N ASP A 454 -45.54 33.33 -3.38
CA ASP A 454 -45.57 32.47 -2.19
C ASP A 454 -44.32 31.59 -2.04
N SER A 455 -43.50 31.49 -3.10
CA SER A 455 -42.21 30.78 -3.07
C SER A 455 -41.15 31.60 -2.33
N ILE A 456 -40.66 31.10 -1.19
CA ILE A 456 -39.55 31.71 -0.45
C ILE A 456 -38.29 31.68 -1.32
N THR A 457 -38.02 30.54 -1.97
CA THR A 457 -36.91 30.37 -2.91
C THR A 457 -36.97 31.41 -4.02
N GLY A 458 -38.15 31.63 -4.62
CA GLY A 458 -38.37 32.67 -5.63
C GLY A 458 -38.10 34.09 -5.12
N GLN A 459 -38.47 34.41 -3.87
CA GLN A 459 -38.16 35.71 -3.25
C GLN A 459 -36.65 35.94 -3.09
N TYR A 460 -35.88 34.90 -2.76
CA TYR A 460 -34.40 34.99 -2.70
C TYR A 460 -33.78 35.09 -4.10
N LEU A 461 -34.28 34.32 -5.09
CA LEU A 461 -33.82 34.39 -6.49
C LEU A 461 -34.08 35.76 -7.14
N ARG A 462 -35.14 36.47 -6.74
CA ARG A 462 -35.43 37.85 -7.16
C ARG A 462 -34.66 38.91 -6.36
N HIS A 463 -33.89 38.50 -5.35
CA HIS A 463 -33.24 39.38 -4.38
C HIS A 463 -34.21 40.28 -3.58
N GLU A 464 -35.49 39.93 -3.49
CA GLU A 464 -36.43 40.60 -2.57
C GLU A 464 -36.07 40.30 -1.11
N LYS A 465 -35.59 39.07 -0.86
CA LYS A 465 -34.95 38.66 0.39
C LYS A 465 -33.46 38.42 0.14
N SER A 466 -32.63 38.84 1.09
CA SER A 466 -31.19 38.60 1.08
C SER A 466 -30.64 38.57 2.50
N ILE A 467 -29.50 37.91 2.69
CA ILE A 467 -28.76 37.95 3.95
C ILE A 467 -27.84 39.18 3.88
N GLN A 468 -28.16 40.22 4.65
CA GLN A 468 -27.36 41.44 4.65
C GLN A 468 -26.03 41.23 5.37
N ALA A 469 -24.95 41.74 4.78
CA ALA A 469 -23.66 41.81 5.44
C ALA A 469 -23.77 42.67 6.72
N PRO A 470 -23.10 42.28 7.82
CA PRO A 470 -23.12 43.06 9.05
C PRO A 470 -22.51 44.44 8.81
N LYS A 471 -23.14 45.48 9.33
CA LYS A 471 -22.66 46.87 9.18
C LYS A 471 -21.34 47.13 9.91
N GLN A 472 -21.03 46.33 10.92
CA GLN A 472 -19.79 46.38 11.69
C GLN A 472 -19.30 44.95 11.94
N TYR A 473 -18.05 44.69 11.61
CA TYR A 473 -17.37 43.45 11.97
C TYR A 473 -16.76 43.58 13.37
N ARG A 474 -16.69 42.48 14.12
CA ARG A 474 -15.96 42.45 15.40
C ARG A 474 -14.48 42.69 15.11
N SER A 475 -13.84 43.61 15.83
CA SER A 475 -12.38 43.76 15.80
C SER A 475 -11.76 42.49 16.37
N GLY A 476 -11.14 41.69 15.50
CA GLY A 476 -10.40 40.49 15.86
C GLY A 476 -9.04 40.80 16.45
#